data_AF-Q5FJW0-F1
#
_entry.id   AF-Q5FJW0-F1
#
_cell.length_a   1.000
_cell.length_b   1.000
_cell.length_c   1.000
_cell.angle_alpha   90.00
_cell.angle_beta   90.00
_cell.angle_gamma   90.00
#
_symmetry.space_group_name_H-M   'P 1'
#
loop_
_entity.id
_entity.type
_entity.pdbx_description
1 polymer ?
#
loop_
_entity_poly.entity_id
_entity_poly.type
_entity_poly.pdbx_seq_one_letter_code
_entity_poly.pdbx_strand_id
1 'polypeptide(L)'
;MKNTKDQMVVMSLSMRAKQPKRGVVSGTKGYVEINQYPRATEADITYTASAHEEKHEKITAGDGNKALEYEVADMQRYIEQGYDDGQLQMSHDIARILTSVRTSWGMKYPFDDEK
;
A
#
# COMPACT_ATOMS: atom_id res chain seq x y z
N MET A 1 5.24 -10.68 6.93
CA MET A 1 6.54 -10.11 6.53
C MET A 1 7.04 -9.19 7.64
N LYS A 2 8.36 -9.11 7.87
CA LYS A 2 8.97 -8.26 8.89
C LYS A 2 10.10 -7.46 8.24
N ASN A 3 10.18 -6.17 8.52
CA ASN A 3 11.27 -5.33 8.00
C ASN A 3 12.45 -5.27 8.98
N THR A 4 13.52 -4.55 8.60
CA THR A 4 14.75 -4.37 9.41
C THR A 4 14.54 -3.54 10.68
N LYS A 5 13.38 -2.91 10.84
CA LYS A 5 13.00 -2.10 12.01
C LYS A 5 12.00 -2.82 12.92
N ASP A 6 11.92 -4.15 12.80
CA ASP A 6 11.02 -5.01 13.56
C ASP A 6 9.51 -4.75 13.35
N GLN A 7 9.12 -4.01 12.31
CA GLN A 7 7.71 -3.79 11.98
C GLN A 7 7.18 -4.98 11.19
N MET A 8 5.95 -5.37 11.49
CA MET A 8 5.31 -6.54 10.89
C MET A 8 4.12 -6.14 10.03
N VAL A 9 3.98 -6.82 8.89
CA VAL A 9 2.83 -6.70 8.00
C VAL A 9 2.22 -8.08 7.80
N VAL A 10 0.90 -8.13 7.93
CA VAL A 10 0.04 -9.26 7.57
C VAL A 10 -0.88 -8.81 6.44
N MET A 11 -0.90 -9.59 5.37
CA MET A 11 -1.79 -9.35 4.23
C MET A 11 -2.61 -10.61 4.00
N SER A 12 -3.90 -10.41 3.72
CA SER A 12 -4.80 -11.47 3.30
C SER A 12 -5.34 -11.12 1.92
N LEU A 13 -5.27 -12.07 1.00
CA LEU A 13 -5.82 -11.97 -0.34
C LEU A 13 -6.65 -13.23 -0.62
N SER A 14 -7.85 -13.05 -1.16
CA SER A 14 -8.70 -14.13 -1.64
C SER A 14 -9.05 -13.91 -3.10
N MET A 15 -8.90 -14.97 -3.91
CA MET A 15 -9.30 -14.97 -5.32
C MET A 15 -10.78 -15.34 -5.51
N ARG A 16 -11.44 -15.84 -4.47
CA ARG A 16 -12.82 -16.36 -4.55
C ARG A 16 -13.80 -15.52 -3.76
N ALA A 17 -13.41 -15.07 -2.57
CA ALA A 17 -14.28 -14.30 -1.69
C ALA A 17 -13.98 -12.81 -1.81
N LYS A 18 -15.04 -12.00 -1.84
CA LYS A 18 -14.91 -10.54 -1.76
C LYS A 18 -14.41 -10.17 -0.37
N GLN A 19 -13.20 -9.61 -0.31
CA GLN A 19 -12.63 -9.07 0.93
C GLN A 19 -12.77 -7.55 0.98
N PRO A 20 -12.93 -6.96 2.17
CA PRO A 20 -12.86 -5.51 2.32
C PRO A 20 -11.46 -5.03 1.95
N LYS A 21 -11.39 -3.97 1.14
CA LYS A 21 -10.13 -3.29 0.81
C LYS A 21 -9.79 -2.32 1.95
N ARG A 22 -9.38 -2.87 3.09
CA ARG A 22 -9.05 -2.10 4.29
C ARG A 22 -7.57 -2.26 4.61
N GLY A 23 -6.88 -1.14 4.75
CA GLY A 23 -5.56 -1.06 5.36
C GLY A 23 -5.66 -0.51 6.77
N VAL A 24 -4.91 -1.10 7.70
CA VAL A 24 -4.77 -0.57 9.06
C VAL A 24 -3.28 -0.45 9.37
N VAL A 25 -2.85 0.72 9.80
CA VAL A 25 -1.49 0.97 10.28
C VAL A 25 -1.57 1.30 11.76
N SER A 26 -1.06 0.40 12.60
CA SER A 26 -1.12 0.55 14.06
C SER A 26 0.25 0.92 14.63
N GLY A 27 0.25 1.84 15.59
CA GLY A 27 1.42 2.27 16.34
C GLY A 27 1.13 2.37 17.84
N THR A 28 2.10 2.88 18.59
CA THR A 28 2.01 2.97 20.07
C THR A 28 1.04 4.03 20.57
N LYS A 29 0.67 5.01 19.73
CA LYS A 29 -0.20 6.13 20.10
C LYS A 29 -1.58 6.10 19.44
N GLY A 30 -1.89 5.03 18.71
CA GLY A 30 -3.10 4.96 17.91
C GLY A 30 -2.93 4.12 16.65
N TYR A 31 -3.93 4.20 15.79
CA TYR A 31 -3.93 3.53 14.49
C TYR A 31 -4.67 4.38 13.44
N VAL A 32 -4.33 4.13 12.18
CA VAL A 32 -4.95 4.75 11.01
C VAL A 32 -5.63 3.66 10.20
N GLU A 33 -6.91 3.86 9.88
CA GLU A 33 -7.68 3.00 8.99
C GLU A 33 -7.92 3.71 7.65
N ILE A 34 -7.64 3.00 6.56
CA ILE A 34 -7.90 3.47 5.20
C ILE A 34 -8.80 2.43 4.53
N ASN A 35 -10.04 2.83 4.28
CA ASN A 35 -11.03 2.02 3.57
C ASN A 35 -11.00 2.33 2.08
N GLN A 36 -11.25 1.32 1.24
CA GLN A 36 -11.18 1.44 -0.22
C GLN A 36 -9.84 2.05 -0.70
N TYR A 37 -8.73 1.61 -0.09
CA TYR A 37 -7.39 2.20 -0.29
C TYR A 37 -6.95 2.47 -1.74
N PRO A 38 -7.36 1.72 -2.79
CA PRO A 38 -6.96 2.06 -4.17
C PRO A 38 -7.51 3.40 -4.69
N ARG A 39 -8.59 3.91 -4.07
CA ARG A 39 -9.26 5.16 -4.44
C ARG A 39 -9.76 5.90 -3.18
N ALA A 40 -9.05 5.77 -2.07
CA ALA A 40 -9.46 6.38 -0.82
C ALA A 40 -9.31 7.90 -0.88
N THR A 41 -10.34 8.62 -0.42
CA THR A 41 -10.32 10.06 -0.20
C THR A 41 -10.42 10.42 1.28
N GLU A 42 -10.52 9.40 2.14
CA GLU A 42 -10.69 9.54 3.58
C GLU A 42 -9.78 8.54 4.30
N ALA A 43 -9.30 8.96 5.47
CA ALA A 43 -8.70 8.05 6.45
C ALA A 43 -9.21 8.40 7.84
N ASP A 44 -9.49 7.36 8.63
CA ASP A 44 -9.93 7.47 10.01
C ASP A 44 -8.72 7.25 10.92
N ILE A 45 -8.44 8.20 11.80
CA ILE A 45 -7.33 8.16 12.75
C ILE A 45 -7.93 8.03 14.14
N THR A 46 -7.50 7.02 14.88
CA THR A 46 -7.85 6.84 16.30
C THR A 46 -6.60 6.98 17.13
N TYR A 47 -6.58 7.96 18.02
CA TYR A 47 -5.50 8.20 18.97
C TYR A 47 -5.82 7.54 20.30
N THR A 48 -4.87 6.77 20.83
CA THR A 48 -4.98 6.00 22.07
C THR A 48 -3.82 6.33 23.03
N ALA A 49 -3.36 7.58 23.00
CA ALA A 49 -2.17 8.03 23.74
C ALA A 49 -2.26 7.84 25.27
N SER A 50 -3.48 7.70 25.82
CA SER A 50 -3.74 7.35 27.21
C SER A 50 -4.81 6.25 27.27
N ALA A 51 -4.72 5.35 28.24
CA ALA A 51 -5.67 4.24 28.43
C ALA A 51 -7.13 4.69 28.70
N HIS A 52 -7.35 5.98 28.97
CA HIS A 52 -8.64 6.55 29.34
C HIS A 52 -9.17 7.58 28.34
N GLU A 53 -8.40 7.90 27.30
CA GLU A 53 -8.78 8.91 26.30
C GLU A 53 -8.62 8.34 24.90
N GLU A 54 -9.75 8.24 24.20
CA GLU A 54 -9.81 7.90 22.80
C GLU A 54 -10.26 9.14 22.03
N LYS A 55 -9.46 9.56 21.05
CA LYS A 55 -9.81 10.67 20.15
C LYS A 55 -9.87 10.13 18.73
N HIS A 56 -10.95 10.46 18.03
CA HIS A 56 -11.09 10.17 16.61
C HIS A 56 -10.93 11.42 15.78
N GLU A 57 -10.29 11.26 14.64
CA GLU A 57 -10.13 12.30 13.64
C GLU A 57 -10.32 11.67 12.27
N LYS A 58 -11.09 12.33 11.42
CA LYS A 58 -11.22 11.94 10.02
C LYS A 58 -10.50 12.98 9.18
N ILE A 59 -9.58 12.51 8.34
CA ILE A 59 -8.97 13.34 7.32
C ILE A 59 -9.61 13.03 5.98
N THR A 60 -9.91 14.09 5.22
CA THR A 60 -10.44 13.99 3.85
C THR A 60 -9.48 14.74 2.92
N ALA A 61 -8.98 14.05 1.90
CA ALA A 61 -8.03 14.63 0.95
C ALA A 61 -8.15 13.95 -0.42
N GLY A 62 -7.88 14.73 -1.47
CA GLY A 62 -7.92 14.25 -2.85
C GLY A 62 -9.33 14.09 -3.42
N ASP A 63 -9.38 13.76 -4.71
CA ASP A 63 -10.61 13.48 -5.45
C ASP A 63 -10.46 12.12 -6.13
N GLY A 64 -11.34 11.17 -5.78
CA GLY A 64 -11.31 9.82 -6.31
C GLY A 64 -11.53 9.76 -7.83
N ASN A 65 -12.20 10.76 -8.42
CA ASN A 65 -12.39 10.85 -9.87
C ASN A 65 -11.11 11.25 -10.60
N LYS A 66 -10.22 11.98 -9.92
CA LYS A 66 -8.94 12.46 -10.46
C LYS A 66 -7.80 11.49 -10.22
N ALA A 67 -8.07 10.28 -9.73
CA ALA A 67 -7.02 9.34 -9.34
C ALA A 67 -6.04 9.02 -10.48
N LEU A 68 -6.55 8.87 -11.72
CA LEU A 68 -5.70 8.68 -12.90
C LEU A 68 -4.97 9.97 -13.30
N GLU A 69 -5.60 11.13 -13.13
CA GLU A 69 -4.96 12.43 -13.41
C GLU A 69 -3.74 12.66 -12.51
N TYR A 70 -3.82 12.24 -11.24
CA TYR A 70 -2.68 12.29 -10.32
C TYR A 70 -1.51 11.40 -10.78
N GLU A 71 -1.79 10.20 -11.28
CA GLU A 71 -0.76 9.30 -11.84
C GLU A 71 -0.12 9.90 -13.11
N VAL A 72 -0.93 10.50 -13.99
CA VAL A 72 -0.41 11.17 -15.19
C VAL A 72 0.47 12.37 -14.83
N ALA A 73 0.06 13.18 -13.87
CA ALA A 73 0.86 14.32 -13.40
C ALA A 73 2.20 13.89 -12.80
N ASP A 74 2.23 12.79 -12.04
CA ASP A 74 3.47 12.23 -11.48
C ASP A 74 4.41 11.73 -12.59
N MET A 75 3.88 11.09 -13.62
CA MET A 75 4.66 10.66 -14.79
C MET A 75 5.18 11.84 -15.61
N GLN A 76 4.39 12.91 -15.78
CA GLN A 76 4.85 14.13 -16.43
C GLN A 76 6.00 14.77 -15.65
N ARG A 77 5.86 14.86 -14.33
CA ARG A 77 6.92 15.35 -13.43
C ARG A 77 8.20 14.52 -13.57
N TYR A 78 8.10 13.20 -13.63
CA TYR A 78 9.25 12.31 -13.84
C TYR A 78 10.00 12.61 -15.15
N ILE A 79 9.25 12.79 -16.25
CA ILE A 79 9.83 13.11 -17.57
C ILE A 79 10.53 14.47 -17.55
N GLU A 80 9.90 15.48 -16.93
CA GLU A 80 10.44 16.84 -16.84
C GLU A 80 11.70 16.92 -15.95
N GLN A 81 11.71 16.21 -14.83
CA GLN A 81 12.81 16.22 -13.87
C GLN A 81 13.93 15.25 -14.26
N GLY A 82 13.61 14.21 -15.02
CA GLY A 82 14.56 13.17 -15.47
C GLY A 82 14.91 12.13 -14.40
N TYR A 83 14.25 12.16 -13.24
CA TYR A 83 14.41 11.19 -12.16
C TYR A 83 13.14 11.09 -11.32
N ASP A 84 13.02 10.01 -10.55
CA ASP A 84 11.95 9.79 -9.58
C ASP A 84 12.47 9.94 -8.14
N ASP A 85 11.56 9.95 -7.17
CA ASP A 85 11.87 9.94 -5.75
C ASP A 85 12.04 8.49 -5.21
N GLY A 86 12.34 7.52 -6.08
CA GLY A 86 12.52 6.09 -5.77
C GLY A 86 11.30 5.18 -6.04
N GLN A 87 10.23 5.69 -6.66
CA GLN A 87 9.01 4.95 -7.03
C GLN A 87 9.29 3.76 -7.97
N LEU A 88 10.19 3.91 -8.94
CA LEU A 88 10.59 2.88 -9.90
C LEU A 88 11.34 1.75 -9.20
N GLN A 89 12.30 2.11 -8.33
CA GLN A 89 13.02 1.12 -7.53
C GLN A 89 12.05 0.36 -6.62
N MET A 90 11.11 1.07 -5.97
CA MET A 90 10.06 0.45 -5.17
C MET A 90 9.19 -0.50 -5.99
N SER A 91 8.82 -0.13 -7.23
CA SER A 91 8.04 -0.98 -8.12
C SER A 91 8.77 -2.28 -8.48
N HIS A 92 10.08 -2.19 -8.74
CA HIS A 92 10.92 -3.35 -8.99
C HIS A 92 11.01 -4.26 -7.75
N ASP A 93 11.17 -3.69 -6.56
CA ASP A 93 11.24 -4.46 -5.31
C ASP A 93 9.91 -5.16 -5.00
N ILE A 94 8.78 -4.49 -5.24
CA ILE A 94 7.45 -5.10 -5.15
C ILE A 94 7.33 -6.27 -6.12
N ALA A 95 7.74 -6.10 -7.39
CA ALA A 95 7.70 -7.17 -8.38
C ALA A 95 8.55 -8.39 -7.93
N ARG A 96 9.73 -8.15 -7.34
CA ARG A 96 10.56 -9.21 -6.77
C ARG A 96 9.88 -9.94 -5.62
N ILE A 97 9.22 -9.22 -4.71
CA ILE A 97 8.47 -9.82 -3.60
C ILE A 97 7.32 -10.69 -4.15
N LEU A 98 6.54 -10.17 -5.10
CA LEU A 98 5.43 -10.91 -5.70
C LEU A 98 5.91 -12.17 -6.43
N THR A 99 7.02 -12.09 -7.17
CA THR A 99 7.65 -13.25 -7.80
C THR A 99 8.09 -14.27 -6.74
N SER A 100 8.77 -13.84 -5.66
CA SER A 100 9.21 -14.73 -4.59
C SER A 100 8.04 -15.46 -3.91
N VAL A 101 6.94 -14.76 -3.63
CA VAL A 101 5.72 -15.34 -3.04
C VAL A 101 5.13 -16.37 -4.00
N ARG A 102 4.95 -16.00 -5.27
CA ARG A 102 4.39 -16.88 -6.31
C ARG A 102 5.23 -18.16 -6.48
N THR A 103 6.55 -18.02 -6.58
CA THR A 103 7.48 -19.16 -6.70
C THR A 103 7.41 -20.05 -5.47
N SER A 104 7.30 -19.49 -4.26
CA SER A 104 7.15 -20.27 -3.02
C SER A 104 5.86 -21.08 -2.98
N TRP A 105 4.82 -20.65 -3.69
CA TRP A 105 3.57 -21.41 -3.89
C TRP A 105 3.63 -22.42 -5.05
N GLY A 106 4.78 -22.55 -5.72
CA GLY A 106 4.96 -23.46 -6.86
C GLY A 106 4.35 -22.96 -8.17
N MET A 107 3.95 -21.69 -8.23
CA MET A 107 3.40 -21.08 -9.44
C MET A 107 4.55 -20.48 -10.28
N LYS A 108 4.76 -21.01 -11.48
CA LYS A 108 5.76 -20.52 -12.44
C LYS A 108 5.09 -20.12 -13.75
N TYR A 109 5.62 -19.10 -14.41
CA TYR A 109 5.25 -18.79 -15.78
C TYR A 109 6.11 -19.58 -16.77
N PRO A 110 5.60 -19.88 -17.98
CA PRO A 110 6.37 -20.61 -18.99
C PRO A 110 7.70 -19.94 -19.37
N PHE A 111 7.73 -18.60 -19.33
CA PHE A 111 8.90 -17.78 -19.68
C PHE A 111 9.88 -17.56 -18.53
N ASP A 112 9.61 -18.03 -17.30
CA ASP A 112 10.56 -17.88 -16.18
C ASP A 112 11.85 -18.71 -16.42
N ASP A 113 11.78 -19.74 -17.26
CA ASP A 113 12.90 -20.62 -17.62
C ASP A 113 13.50 -20.29 -19.01
N GLU A 114 12.94 -19.30 -19.73
CA GLU A 114 13.49 -18.79 -20.99
C GLU A 114 14.61 -17.79 -20.67
N LYS A 115 15.85 -18.14 -21.05
CA LYS A 115 17.05 -17.31 -20.88
C LYS A 115 17.23 -16.32 -22.04
#